data_AF-A0A9X4GRE9-F1
#
_entry.id   AF-A0A9X4GRE9-F1
#
_cell.length_a   1.000
_cell.length_b   1.000
_cell.length_c   1.000
_cell.angle_alpha   90.00
_cell.angle_beta   90.00
_cell.angle_gamma   90.00
#
_symmetry.space_group_name_H-M   'P 1'
#
loop_
_entity.id
_entity.type
_entity.pdbx_description
1 polymer ?
#
loop_
_entity_poly.entity_id
_entity_poly.type
_entity_poly.pdbx_seq_one_letter_code
_entity_poly.pdbx_strand_id
1 'polypeptide(L)'
;MDIEISYCNNIDKACITLSENKLNIKFAPNGTGKSTISRAIMHSVTQDADGLNSLLPFKFRAANPADFQPSVMGTEHIQDVMCFDEKYVSQFTFQPDELVSNSFDIFIKTEAYNQTEREIDSMVMAIRQEFSGNDELELFITHLQELSGAFKLTSKGLSKASTGMKGLAGGNKLQHIPSGLEPYQLFIQSPRNVEWIEWQTKGYENFYSLSEGCCPFCTGDSHEKAEQISKVSAEYDKAVIKNLVGIISVLDKLGDYFSETARSRLREITTLQGGLQKRHEDYLVTVKQQTENLLAMLSTLKTLNSFTFNDARNIRASLASFRLDVKCQRQDLWPFFAIFNVRYLITSVVRFPPFHHH
;
A
#
# COMPACT_ATOMS: atom_id res chain seq x y z
N MET A 1 7.29 -57.45 -25.20
CA MET A 1 7.45 -56.34 -26.15
C MET A 1 8.80 -56.48 -26.80
N ASP A 2 8.85 -56.54 -28.12
CA ASP A 2 10.11 -56.68 -28.87
C ASP A 2 10.44 -55.36 -29.54
N ILE A 3 11.64 -54.85 -29.29
CA ILE A 3 12.17 -53.62 -29.87
C ILE A 3 13.20 -54.00 -30.92
N GLU A 4 13.00 -53.54 -32.15
CA GLU A 4 13.95 -53.70 -33.24
C GLU A 4 14.70 -52.40 -33.47
N ILE A 5 16.03 -52.45 -33.51
CA ILE A 5 16.92 -51.31 -33.73
C ILE A 5 17.79 -51.63 -34.93
N SER A 6 17.75 -50.78 -35.95
CA SER A 6 18.51 -50.97 -37.19
C SER A 6 19.34 -49.74 -37.53
N TYR A 7 20.55 -49.97 -38.04
CA TYR A 7 21.48 -48.94 -38.51
C TYR A 7 21.72 -47.82 -37.48
N CYS A 8 22.09 -48.16 -36.25
CA CYS A 8 22.43 -47.20 -35.19
C CYS A 8 23.88 -47.40 -34.73
N ASN A 9 24.77 -46.44 -34.99
CA ASN A 9 26.21 -46.44 -34.69
C ASN A 9 26.91 -47.75 -35.11
N ASN A 10 27.21 -48.60 -34.13
CA ASN A 10 27.90 -49.88 -34.30
C ASN A 10 26.92 -51.07 -34.41
N ILE A 11 25.61 -50.82 -34.47
CA ILE A 11 24.54 -51.81 -34.56
C ILE A 11 23.94 -51.76 -35.96
N ASP A 12 24.13 -52.83 -36.73
CA ASP A 12 23.47 -52.99 -38.02
C ASP A 12 22.02 -53.42 -37.84
N LYS A 13 21.78 -54.41 -36.96
CA LYS A 13 20.44 -54.86 -36.55
C LYS A 13 20.52 -55.48 -35.16
N ALA A 14 19.58 -55.13 -34.29
CA ALA A 14 19.40 -55.73 -32.97
C ALA A 14 17.90 -55.90 -32.67
N CYS A 15 17.55 -56.99 -31.99
CA CYS A 15 16.20 -57.21 -31.47
C CYS A 15 16.29 -57.45 -29.96
N ILE A 16 15.50 -56.71 -29.19
CA ILE A 16 15.53 -56.72 -27.72
C ILE A 16 14.13 -56.96 -27.19
N THR A 17 13.98 -58.06 -26.47
CA THR A 17 12.73 -58.35 -25.77
C THR A 17 12.73 -57.71 -24.38
N LEU A 18 11.71 -56.88 -24.13
CA LEU A 18 11.33 -56.38 -22.82
C LEU A 18 10.08 -57.12 -22.31
N SER A 19 10.19 -57.67 -21.10
CA SER A 19 9.06 -58.21 -20.35
C SER A 19 8.43 -57.11 -19.51
N GLU A 20 7.15 -56.86 -19.70
CA GLU A 20 6.39 -55.86 -18.96
C GLU A 20 6.34 -56.20 -17.46
N ASN A 21 6.30 -55.17 -16.61
CA ASN A 21 6.24 -55.29 -15.14
C ASN A 21 7.38 -56.12 -14.52
N LYS A 22 8.55 -56.18 -15.20
CA LYS A 22 9.74 -56.89 -14.72
C LYS A 22 10.99 -56.03 -14.85
N LEU A 23 11.98 -56.32 -14.01
CA LEU A 23 13.33 -55.79 -14.17
C LEU A 23 14.01 -56.48 -15.35
N ASN A 24 14.23 -55.74 -16.44
CA ASN A 24 14.88 -56.24 -17.65
C ASN A 24 16.38 -55.93 -17.62
N ILE A 25 17.21 -56.92 -17.26
CA ILE A 25 18.67 -56.76 -17.22
C ILE A 25 19.28 -57.31 -18.52
N LYS A 26 20.00 -56.45 -19.25
CA LYS A 26 20.77 -56.83 -20.44
C LYS A 26 22.24 -56.52 -20.19
N PHE A 27 23.09 -57.55 -20.20
CA PHE A 27 24.53 -57.41 -19.95
C PHE A 27 25.33 -57.66 -21.22
N ALA A 28 26.33 -56.82 -21.48
CA ALA A 28 27.22 -56.96 -22.62
C ALA A 28 28.59 -56.31 -22.34
N PRO A 29 29.68 -56.77 -23.00
CA PRO A 29 30.99 -56.13 -22.93
C PRO A 29 31.00 -54.66 -23.36
N ASN A 30 32.10 -53.97 -23.08
CA ASN A 30 32.29 -52.59 -23.54
C ASN A 30 32.46 -52.56 -25.07
N GLY A 31 31.92 -51.52 -25.70
CA GLY A 31 31.90 -51.40 -27.16
C GLY A 31 30.79 -52.17 -27.88
N THR A 32 29.97 -52.98 -27.18
CA THR A 32 28.86 -53.73 -27.81
C THR A 32 27.65 -52.86 -28.20
N GLY A 33 27.61 -51.58 -27.82
CA GLY A 33 26.52 -50.66 -28.19
C GLY A 33 25.40 -50.52 -27.14
N LYS A 34 25.65 -50.88 -25.87
CA LYS A 34 24.69 -50.69 -24.76
C LYS A 34 24.11 -49.26 -24.72
N SER A 35 24.98 -48.26 -24.75
CA SER A 35 24.59 -46.84 -24.74
C SER A 35 23.95 -46.40 -26.07
N THR A 36 24.23 -47.09 -27.17
CA THR A 36 23.56 -46.86 -28.46
C THR A 36 22.10 -47.32 -28.40
N ILE A 37 21.85 -48.51 -27.84
CA ILE A 37 20.50 -49.04 -27.63
C ILE A 37 19.67 -48.08 -26.76
N SER A 38 20.21 -47.66 -25.61
CA SER A 38 19.50 -46.75 -24.70
C SER A 38 19.12 -45.44 -25.39
N ARG A 39 20.07 -44.80 -26.10
CA ARG A 39 19.82 -43.56 -26.84
C ARG A 39 18.84 -43.73 -27.99
N ALA A 40 18.94 -44.83 -28.74
CA ALA A 40 18.03 -45.08 -29.86
C ALA A 40 16.57 -45.22 -29.37
N ILE A 41 16.36 -45.96 -28.28
CA ILE A 41 15.03 -46.09 -27.66
C ILE A 41 14.55 -44.73 -27.14
N MET A 42 15.40 -43.99 -26.44
CA MET A 42 15.06 -42.66 -25.91
C MET A 42 14.63 -41.70 -27.04
N HIS A 43 15.45 -41.51 -28.07
CA HIS A 43 15.13 -40.63 -29.20
C HIS A 43 13.87 -41.08 -29.96
N SER A 44 13.63 -42.38 -30.06
CA SER A 44 12.41 -42.92 -30.66
C SER A 44 11.16 -42.57 -29.85
N VAL A 45 11.19 -42.75 -28.52
CA VAL A 45 10.04 -42.46 -27.65
C VAL A 45 9.77 -40.96 -27.56
N THR A 46 10.82 -40.13 -27.46
CA THR A 46 10.67 -38.67 -27.41
C THR A 46 10.42 -38.02 -28.77
N GLN A 47 10.32 -38.81 -29.85
CA GLN A 47 10.16 -38.34 -31.23
C GLN A 47 11.25 -37.36 -31.68
N ASP A 48 12.48 -37.55 -31.19
CA ASP A 48 13.65 -36.73 -31.51
C ASP A 48 14.34 -37.25 -32.78
N ALA A 49 13.84 -36.80 -33.93
CA ALA A 49 14.35 -37.20 -35.24
C ALA A 49 15.83 -36.84 -35.44
N ASP A 50 16.26 -35.65 -34.99
CA ASP A 50 17.64 -35.20 -35.12
C ASP A 50 18.58 -36.04 -34.24
N GLY A 51 18.15 -36.34 -33.01
CA GLY A 51 18.86 -37.24 -32.11
C GLY A 51 19.01 -38.64 -32.68
N LEU A 52 17.96 -39.19 -33.30
CA LEU A 52 18.01 -40.50 -33.94
C LEU A 52 18.94 -40.49 -35.18
N ASN A 53 18.84 -39.46 -36.03
CA ASN A 53 19.71 -39.27 -37.19
C ASN A 53 21.19 -39.11 -36.81
N SER A 54 21.47 -38.54 -35.63
CA SER A 54 22.84 -38.42 -35.10
C SER A 54 23.51 -39.79 -34.88
N LEU A 55 22.71 -40.86 -34.74
CA LEU A 55 23.17 -42.23 -34.58
C LEU A 55 23.51 -42.91 -35.92
N LEU A 56 23.54 -42.20 -37.06
CA LEU A 56 23.93 -42.80 -38.34
C LEU A 56 25.32 -43.50 -38.24
N PRO A 57 25.42 -44.80 -38.61
CA PRO A 57 26.65 -45.55 -38.58
C PRO A 57 27.76 -44.85 -39.35
N PHE A 58 28.96 -44.84 -38.77
CA PHE A 58 30.10 -44.11 -39.34
C PHE A 58 30.39 -44.50 -40.80
N LYS A 59 30.21 -45.79 -41.14
CA LYS A 59 30.40 -46.34 -42.50
C LYS A 59 29.48 -45.72 -43.56
N PHE A 60 28.36 -45.12 -43.17
CA PHE A 60 27.41 -44.50 -44.08
C PHE A 60 27.53 -42.97 -44.14
N ARG A 61 28.40 -42.35 -43.32
CA ARG A 61 28.52 -40.87 -43.30
C ARG A 61 29.22 -40.29 -44.53
N ALA A 62 30.16 -41.03 -45.13
CA ALA A 62 30.91 -40.57 -46.30
C ALA A 62 30.19 -40.90 -47.63
N ALA A 63 29.51 -42.06 -47.68
CA ALA A 63 28.72 -42.48 -48.83
C ALA A 63 27.59 -43.42 -48.36
N ASN A 64 26.34 -43.09 -48.71
CA ASN A 64 25.15 -43.88 -48.39
C ASN A 64 24.27 -44.10 -49.63
N PRO A 65 24.75 -44.86 -50.63
CA PRO A 65 24.05 -45.01 -51.92
C PRO A 65 22.70 -45.74 -51.80
N ALA A 66 22.50 -46.50 -50.70
CA ALA A 66 21.27 -47.22 -50.42
C ALA A 66 20.35 -46.49 -49.40
N ASP A 67 20.70 -45.25 -49.02
CA ASP A 67 19.95 -44.39 -48.10
C ASP A 67 19.51 -45.08 -46.79
N PHE A 68 20.44 -45.82 -46.16
CA PHE A 68 20.17 -46.42 -44.85
C PHE A 68 19.98 -45.34 -43.78
N GLN A 69 18.89 -45.43 -43.04
CA GLN A 69 18.56 -44.51 -41.94
C GLN A 69 18.46 -45.26 -40.60
N PRO A 70 18.93 -44.66 -39.49
CA PRO A 70 18.70 -45.21 -38.15
C PRO A 70 17.20 -45.36 -37.89
N SER A 71 16.80 -46.52 -37.40
CA SER A 71 15.38 -46.79 -37.11
C SER A 71 15.21 -47.65 -35.87
N VAL A 72 14.09 -47.39 -35.18
CA VAL A 72 13.65 -48.15 -34.01
C VAL A 72 12.16 -48.43 -34.18
N MET A 73 11.77 -49.69 -33.98
CA MET A 73 10.38 -50.16 -34.04
C MET A 73 10.03 -50.91 -32.74
N GLY A 74 8.75 -50.96 -32.36
CA GLY A 74 8.30 -51.67 -31.15
C GLY A 74 8.34 -50.82 -29.87
N THR A 75 8.45 -49.50 -30.00
CA THR A 75 8.45 -48.52 -28.90
C THR A 75 7.10 -47.82 -28.73
N GLU A 76 6.08 -48.18 -29.52
CA GLU A 76 4.79 -47.46 -29.60
C GLU A 76 3.99 -47.52 -28.28
N HIS A 77 4.28 -48.50 -27.44
CA HIS A 77 3.65 -48.69 -26.13
C HIS A 77 4.42 -48.06 -24.96
N ILE A 78 5.56 -47.42 -25.22
CA ILE A 78 6.35 -46.73 -24.20
C ILE A 78 6.00 -45.25 -24.21
N GLN A 79 5.42 -44.75 -23.11
CA GLN A 79 5.02 -43.34 -23.00
C GLN A 79 6.17 -42.42 -22.62
N ASP A 80 7.03 -42.87 -21.70
CA ASP A 80 8.14 -42.08 -21.17
C ASP A 80 9.36 -42.97 -20.92
N VAL A 81 10.55 -42.40 -21.13
CA VAL A 81 11.84 -43.06 -20.94
C VAL A 81 12.77 -42.10 -20.21
N MET A 82 13.22 -42.52 -19.03
CA MET A 82 14.27 -41.82 -18.29
C MET A 82 15.60 -42.57 -18.42
N CYS A 83 16.63 -41.88 -18.89
CA CYS A 83 17.99 -42.42 -19.01
C CYS A 83 18.85 -41.94 -17.84
N PHE A 84 19.25 -42.87 -16.97
CA PHE A 84 20.19 -42.60 -15.89
C PHE A 84 21.63 -42.81 -16.38
N ASP A 85 22.20 -41.79 -17.01
CA ASP A 85 23.57 -41.78 -17.53
C ASP A 85 24.43 -40.67 -16.87
N GLU A 86 25.67 -40.53 -17.33
CA GLU A 86 26.59 -39.50 -16.82
C GLU A 86 26.05 -38.08 -17.05
N LYS A 87 25.28 -37.84 -18.13
CA LYS A 87 24.68 -36.53 -18.39
C LYS A 87 23.62 -36.22 -17.33
N TYR A 88 22.76 -37.19 -17.01
CA TYR A 88 21.78 -37.04 -15.94
C TYR A 88 22.47 -36.71 -14.61
N VAL A 89 23.49 -37.49 -14.21
CA VAL A 89 24.22 -37.25 -12.95
C VAL A 89 24.83 -35.84 -12.91
N SER A 90 25.45 -35.40 -14.02
CA SER A 90 26.09 -34.09 -14.10
C SER A 90 25.14 -32.90 -13.89
N GLN A 91 23.84 -33.05 -14.19
CA GLN A 91 22.84 -32.00 -13.99
C GLN A 91 22.58 -31.71 -12.50
N PHE A 92 22.80 -32.69 -11.62
CA PHE A 92 22.47 -32.59 -10.19
C PHE A 92 23.70 -32.49 -9.29
N THR A 93 24.85 -33.04 -9.66
CA THR A 93 26.02 -33.10 -8.76
C THR A 93 26.98 -31.91 -8.83
N PHE A 94 26.87 -31.03 -9.84
CA PHE A 94 27.85 -29.96 -10.09
C PHE A 94 27.21 -28.59 -10.41
N GLN A 95 26.25 -28.16 -9.61
CA GLN A 95 25.67 -26.83 -9.69
C GLN A 95 26.50 -25.86 -8.81
N PRO A 96 26.89 -24.65 -9.28
CA PRO A 96 27.79 -23.74 -8.56
C PRO A 96 27.26 -23.27 -7.20
N ASP A 97 25.95 -23.11 -7.10
CA ASP A 97 25.30 -22.39 -5.98
C ASP A 97 24.25 -23.23 -5.22
N GLU A 98 23.84 -24.40 -5.73
CA GLU A 98 22.80 -25.25 -5.10
C GLU A 98 23.13 -26.75 -5.22
N LEU A 99 22.86 -27.56 -4.19
CA LEU A 99 23.06 -29.02 -4.28
C LEU A 99 21.97 -29.71 -5.13
N VAL A 100 20.76 -29.14 -5.14
CA VAL A 100 19.60 -29.58 -5.91
C VAL A 100 18.81 -28.33 -6.31
N SER A 101 18.53 -28.18 -7.60
CA SER A 101 17.69 -27.10 -8.10
C SER A 101 16.31 -27.12 -7.43
N ASN A 102 15.82 -25.97 -6.96
CA ASN A 102 14.54 -25.85 -6.22
C ASN A 102 14.53 -26.62 -4.87
N SER A 103 15.67 -26.73 -4.20
CA SER A 103 15.79 -27.39 -2.89
C SER A 103 14.79 -26.89 -1.84
N PHE A 104 14.42 -25.60 -1.86
CA PHE A 104 13.38 -25.06 -0.96
C PHE A 104 12.01 -25.70 -1.24
N ASP A 105 11.58 -25.78 -2.50
CA ASP A 105 10.30 -26.38 -2.85
C ASP A 105 10.26 -27.89 -2.55
N ILE A 106 11.39 -28.56 -2.73
CA ILE A 106 11.51 -30.01 -2.54
C ILE A 106 11.58 -30.40 -1.05
N PHE A 107 12.36 -29.66 -0.25
CA PHE A 107 12.66 -30.05 1.13
C PHE A 107 11.88 -29.25 2.18
N ILE A 108 11.42 -28.04 1.87
CA ILE A 108 10.83 -27.10 2.85
C ILE A 108 9.35 -26.84 2.57
N LYS A 109 8.95 -26.67 1.30
CA LYS A 109 7.57 -26.37 0.89
C LYS A 109 6.64 -27.58 0.94
N THR A 110 6.51 -28.13 2.13
CA THR A 110 5.57 -29.21 2.45
C THR A 110 4.12 -28.70 2.42
N GLU A 111 3.14 -29.60 2.41
CA GLU A 111 1.73 -29.19 2.50
C GLU A 111 1.43 -28.43 3.80
N ALA A 112 2.11 -28.77 4.90
CA ALA A 112 2.00 -28.04 6.16
C ALA A 112 2.51 -26.58 6.06
N TYR A 113 3.58 -26.36 5.28
CA TYR A 113 4.07 -25.00 4.99
C TYR A 113 3.02 -24.21 4.21
N ASN A 114 2.48 -24.78 3.12
CA ASN A 114 1.45 -24.14 2.30
C ASN A 114 0.18 -23.82 3.13
N GLN A 115 -0.20 -24.71 4.04
CA GLN A 115 -1.35 -24.50 4.91
C GLN A 115 -1.13 -23.33 5.88
N THR A 116 0.07 -23.25 6.47
CA THR A 116 0.45 -22.13 7.34
C THR A 116 0.44 -20.79 6.58
N GLU A 117 0.94 -20.78 5.34
CA GLU A 117 0.91 -19.59 4.47
C GLU A 117 -0.53 -19.12 4.21
N ARG A 118 -1.44 -20.04 3.87
CA ARG A 118 -2.88 -19.74 3.69
C ARG A 118 -3.53 -19.19 4.96
N GLU A 119 -3.18 -19.71 6.13
CA GLU A 119 -3.69 -19.22 7.41
C GLU A 119 -3.24 -17.79 7.69
N ILE A 120 -1.96 -17.47 7.45
CA ILE A 120 -1.43 -16.11 7.57
C ILE A 120 -2.16 -15.18 6.61
N ASP A 121 -2.31 -15.56 5.33
CA ASP A 121 -3.06 -14.78 4.34
C ASP A 121 -4.48 -14.51 4.79
N SER A 122 -5.18 -15.52 5.31
CA SER A 122 -6.55 -15.36 5.82
C SER A 122 -6.62 -14.37 6.99
N MET A 123 -5.67 -14.41 7.92
CA MET A 123 -5.62 -13.47 9.05
C MET A 123 -5.34 -12.04 8.57
N VAL A 124 -4.40 -11.87 7.64
CA VAL A 124 -4.05 -10.55 7.08
C VAL A 124 -5.22 -9.98 6.27
N MET A 125 -5.92 -10.81 5.50
CA MET A 125 -7.12 -10.41 4.77
C MET A 125 -8.23 -9.96 5.72
N ALA A 126 -8.46 -10.68 6.82
CA ALA A 126 -9.45 -10.30 7.82
C ALA A 126 -9.13 -8.91 8.41
N ILE A 127 -7.87 -8.67 8.80
CA ILE A 127 -7.43 -7.34 9.26
C ILE A 127 -7.72 -6.29 8.18
N ARG A 128 -7.29 -6.52 6.94
CA ARG A 128 -7.47 -5.55 5.86
C ARG A 128 -8.94 -5.22 5.60
N GLN A 129 -9.83 -6.19 5.67
CA GLN A 129 -11.28 -5.99 5.47
C GLN A 129 -11.88 -5.05 6.52
N GLU A 130 -11.48 -5.17 7.79
CA GLU A 130 -11.94 -4.28 8.86
C GLU A 130 -11.55 -2.81 8.62
N PHE A 131 -10.41 -2.56 7.95
CA PHE A 131 -9.94 -1.21 7.63
C PHE A 131 -10.37 -0.69 6.25
N SER A 132 -10.78 -1.56 5.32
CA SER A 132 -11.09 -1.19 3.93
C SER A 132 -12.58 -1.06 3.63
N GLY A 133 -13.46 -1.60 4.49
CA GLY A 133 -14.91 -1.59 4.31
C GLY A 133 -15.66 -0.66 5.28
N ASN A 134 -14.99 0.33 5.85
CA ASN A 134 -15.51 1.13 6.95
C ASN A 134 -15.63 2.61 6.59
N ASP A 135 -16.86 3.03 6.24
CA ASP A 135 -17.15 4.41 5.81
C ASP A 135 -16.83 5.45 6.90
N GLU A 136 -17.03 5.09 8.17
CA GLU A 136 -16.70 5.97 9.30
C GLU A 136 -15.18 6.18 9.42
N LEU A 137 -14.39 5.13 9.18
CA LEU A 137 -12.94 5.20 9.11
C LEU A 137 -12.47 6.05 7.93
N GLU A 138 -13.07 5.88 6.75
CA GLU A 138 -12.72 6.68 5.58
C GLU A 138 -13.04 8.15 5.80
N LEU A 139 -14.18 8.45 6.42
CA LEU A 139 -14.55 9.81 6.79
C LEU A 139 -13.57 10.40 7.80
N PHE A 140 -13.18 9.62 8.81
CA PHE A 140 -12.17 10.02 9.78
C PHE A 140 -10.81 10.29 9.14
N ILE A 141 -10.34 9.40 8.25
CA ILE A 141 -9.09 9.59 7.48
C ILE A 141 -9.18 10.87 6.63
N THR A 142 -10.32 11.12 5.99
CA THR A 142 -10.56 12.34 5.21
C THR A 142 -10.42 13.58 6.09
N HIS A 143 -11.03 13.61 7.28
CA HIS A 143 -10.89 14.73 8.21
C HIS A 143 -9.45 14.91 8.71
N LEU A 144 -8.70 13.82 8.96
CA LEU A 144 -7.28 13.91 9.29
C LEU A 144 -6.44 14.48 8.14
N GLN A 145 -6.74 14.10 6.89
CA GLN A 145 -6.10 14.65 5.70
C GLN A 145 -6.40 16.14 5.53
N GLU A 146 -7.65 16.56 5.76
CA GLU A 146 -8.05 17.98 5.78
C GLU A 146 -7.23 18.76 6.83
N LEU A 147 -7.12 18.23 8.06
CA LEU A 147 -6.33 18.84 9.14
C LEU A 147 -4.84 18.93 8.78
N SER A 148 -4.27 17.82 8.29
CA SER A 148 -2.86 17.78 7.89
C SER A 148 -2.58 18.73 6.73
N GLY A 149 -3.47 18.80 5.74
CA GLY A 149 -3.35 19.69 4.59
C GLY A 149 -3.48 21.16 4.92
N ALA A 150 -4.21 21.51 5.99
CA ALA A 150 -4.36 22.89 6.45
C ALA A 150 -3.04 23.49 6.93
N PHE A 151 -2.09 22.67 7.36
CA PHE A 151 -0.78 23.09 7.84
C PHE A 151 0.34 22.51 6.98
N LYS A 152 1.19 23.35 6.40
CA LYS A 152 2.35 22.90 5.62
C LYS A 152 3.63 23.16 6.39
N LEU A 153 4.53 22.19 6.46
CA LEU A 153 5.85 22.35 7.09
C LEU A 153 6.88 22.86 6.07
N THR A 154 7.87 23.58 6.59
CA THR A 154 9.05 24.08 5.89
C THR A 154 10.26 23.86 6.79
N SER A 155 11.47 24.11 6.28
CA SER A 155 12.70 24.04 7.07
C SER A 155 12.73 24.97 8.29
N LYS A 156 11.85 25.99 8.34
CA LYS A 156 11.74 26.95 9.45
C LYS A 156 10.51 26.71 10.35
N GLY A 157 9.77 25.61 10.16
CA GLY A 157 8.51 25.32 10.85
C GLY A 157 7.28 25.51 9.96
N LEU A 158 6.16 25.96 10.53
CA LEU A 158 4.90 26.14 9.79
C LEU A 158 5.02 27.21 8.69
N SER A 159 4.56 26.86 7.50
CA SER A 159 4.45 27.79 6.39
C SER A 159 3.36 28.83 6.66
N LYS A 160 3.72 30.11 6.68
CA LYS A 160 2.76 31.22 6.73
C LYS A 160 1.79 31.24 5.54
N ALA A 161 2.14 30.55 4.46
CA ALA A 161 1.27 30.43 3.28
C ALA A 161 0.18 29.36 3.43
N SER A 162 0.27 28.47 4.43
CA SER A 162 -0.73 27.44 4.68
C SER A 162 -2.07 28.03 5.12
N THR A 163 -3.17 27.36 4.76
CA THR A 163 -4.53 27.88 5.01
C THR A 163 -4.80 28.04 6.50
N GLY A 164 -4.40 27.06 7.32
CA GLY A 164 -4.51 27.14 8.78
C GLY A 164 -3.73 28.31 9.36
N MET A 165 -2.49 28.55 8.91
CA MET A 165 -1.69 29.70 9.38
C MET A 165 -2.32 31.02 8.95
N LYS A 166 -2.80 31.14 7.71
CA LYS A 166 -3.47 32.36 7.22
C LYS A 166 -4.75 32.66 8.02
N GLY A 167 -5.54 31.63 8.33
CA GLY A 167 -6.76 31.78 9.12
C GLY A 167 -6.51 32.19 10.57
N LEU A 168 -5.45 31.67 11.20
CA LEU A 168 -5.16 31.89 12.62
C LEU A 168 -4.22 33.09 12.90
N ALA A 169 -3.51 33.61 11.89
CA ALA A 169 -2.49 34.64 12.07
C ALA A 169 -3.02 35.95 12.69
N GLY A 170 -4.29 36.31 12.41
CA GLY A 170 -4.91 37.55 12.88
C GLY A 170 -5.77 37.41 14.14
N GLY A 171 -5.83 36.21 14.74
CA GLY A 171 -6.78 35.90 15.80
C GLY A 171 -8.21 35.70 15.29
N ASN A 172 -9.10 35.33 16.20
CA ASN A 172 -10.50 35.05 15.92
C ASN A 172 -11.35 36.30 16.03
N LYS A 173 -11.34 37.11 14.97
CA LYS A 173 -12.18 38.31 14.84
C LYS A 173 -13.69 38.01 14.71
N LEU A 174 -14.10 36.74 14.58
CA LEU A 174 -15.51 36.37 14.60
C LEU A 174 -16.03 36.35 16.04
N GLN A 175 -15.22 35.87 16.98
CA GLN A 175 -15.55 35.93 18.41
C GLN A 175 -15.21 37.30 19.02
N HIS A 176 -14.06 37.86 18.67
CA HIS A 176 -13.58 39.14 19.16
C HIS A 176 -13.80 40.24 18.13
N ILE A 177 -15.05 40.73 18.06
CA ILE A 177 -15.46 41.74 17.09
C ILE A 177 -14.65 43.04 17.32
N PRO A 178 -14.01 43.62 16.28
CA PRO A 178 -13.30 44.88 16.39
C PRO A 178 -14.22 46.02 16.84
N SER A 179 -13.67 46.93 17.66
CA SER A 179 -14.45 48.04 18.22
C SER A 179 -15.10 48.89 17.12
N GLY A 180 -16.39 49.21 17.28
CA GLY A 180 -17.19 49.96 16.32
C GLY A 180 -17.91 49.10 15.29
N LEU A 181 -17.71 47.77 15.28
CA LEU A 181 -18.41 46.81 14.41
C LEU A 181 -19.42 45.94 15.17
N GLU A 182 -19.66 46.21 16.46
CA GLU A 182 -20.61 45.49 17.32
C GLU A 182 -22.03 45.42 16.71
N PRO A 183 -22.57 46.46 16.03
CA PRO A 183 -23.89 46.37 15.40
C PRO A 183 -23.99 45.27 14.33
N TYR A 184 -22.88 44.83 13.75
CA TYR A 184 -22.84 43.76 12.74
C TYR A 184 -22.68 42.36 13.33
N GLN A 185 -22.67 42.22 14.67
CA GLN A 185 -22.43 40.94 15.35
C GLN A 185 -23.26 39.79 14.82
N LEU A 186 -24.57 40.01 14.61
CA LEU A 186 -25.48 38.97 14.11
C LEU A 186 -25.05 38.40 12.76
N PHE A 187 -24.40 39.20 11.91
CA PHE A 187 -23.94 38.77 10.60
C PHE A 187 -22.53 38.18 10.66
N ILE A 188 -21.62 38.82 11.42
CA ILE A 188 -20.24 38.35 11.62
C ILE A 188 -20.20 36.96 12.26
N GLN A 189 -21.09 36.69 13.21
CA GLN A 189 -21.16 35.40 13.91
C GLN A 189 -22.14 34.41 13.27
N SER A 190 -22.79 34.79 12.17
CA SER A 190 -23.72 33.90 11.47
C SER A 190 -23.00 32.72 10.79
N PRO A 191 -23.69 31.61 10.51
CA PRO A 191 -23.15 30.53 9.67
C PRO A 191 -22.80 30.99 8.25
N ARG A 192 -23.36 32.11 7.79
CA ARG A 192 -23.13 32.71 6.46
C ARG A 192 -22.14 33.89 6.52
N ASN A 193 -21.30 33.95 7.55
CA ASN A 193 -20.38 35.07 7.77
C ASN A 193 -19.43 35.34 6.59
N VAL A 194 -18.85 34.31 5.95
CA VAL A 194 -17.96 34.44 4.79
C VAL A 194 -18.70 35.11 3.62
N GLU A 195 -19.94 34.68 3.38
CA GLU A 195 -20.77 35.20 2.29
C GLU A 195 -21.21 36.64 2.58
N TRP A 196 -21.57 36.94 3.83
CA TRP A 196 -21.93 38.28 4.24
C TRP A 196 -20.75 39.26 4.16
N ILE A 197 -19.55 38.86 4.60
CA ILE A 197 -18.33 39.67 4.46
C ILE A 197 -18.04 39.92 2.98
N GLU A 198 -18.11 38.89 2.14
CA GLU A 198 -17.92 39.07 0.69
C GLU A 198 -18.92 40.06 0.08
N TRP A 199 -20.20 39.93 0.45
CA TRP A 199 -21.25 40.83 -0.01
C TRP A 199 -21.00 42.27 0.46
N GLN A 200 -20.64 42.46 1.72
CA GLN A 200 -20.36 43.77 2.29
C GLN A 200 -19.14 44.42 1.62
N THR A 201 -18.02 43.68 1.51
CA THR A 201 -16.79 44.19 0.91
C THR A 201 -17.02 44.58 -0.54
N LYS A 202 -17.62 43.69 -1.34
CA LYS A 202 -17.92 44.00 -2.75
C LYS A 202 -18.94 45.11 -2.90
N GLY A 203 -19.93 45.18 -2.03
CA GLY A 203 -20.93 46.24 -2.04
C GLY A 203 -20.32 47.60 -1.78
N TYR A 204 -19.40 47.68 -0.81
CA TYR A 204 -18.67 48.90 -0.50
C TYR A 204 -17.70 49.28 -1.64
N GLU A 205 -16.80 48.38 -2.03
CA GLU A 205 -15.75 48.66 -3.01
C GLU A 205 -16.29 49.06 -4.40
N ASN A 206 -17.36 48.41 -4.86
CA ASN A 206 -17.84 48.62 -6.23
C ASN A 206 -18.91 49.70 -6.35
N PHE A 207 -19.66 49.99 -5.27
CA PHE A 207 -20.86 50.84 -5.38
C PHE A 207 -20.87 52.05 -4.46
N TYR A 208 -20.06 52.10 -3.39
CA TYR A 208 -20.10 53.20 -2.43
C TYR A 208 -19.74 54.56 -3.04
N SER A 209 -18.82 54.58 -4.02
CA SER A 209 -18.38 55.81 -4.70
C SER A 209 -19.32 56.29 -5.81
N LEU A 210 -20.35 55.51 -6.19
CA LEU A 210 -21.25 55.83 -7.29
C LEU A 210 -22.34 56.84 -6.92
N SER A 211 -22.64 56.97 -5.63
CA SER A 211 -23.69 57.85 -5.12
C SER A 211 -23.27 58.49 -3.80
N GLU A 212 -23.01 59.79 -3.83
CA GLU A 212 -22.61 60.56 -2.65
C GLU A 212 -23.72 60.53 -1.58
N GLY A 213 -23.37 60.14 -0.35
CA GLY A 213 -24.29 60.10 0.79
C GLY A 213 -25.35 58.99 0.76
N CYS A 214 -25.39 58.15 -0.28
CA CYS A 214 -26.38 57.07 -0.39
C CYS A 214 -25.74 55.70 -0.16
N CYS A 215 -26.24 54.97 0.85
CA CYS A 215 -25.76 53.65 1.22
C CYS A 215 -26.09 52.60 0.15
N PRO A 216 -25.09 51.88 -0.41
CA PRO A 216 -25.33 50.89 -1.46
C PRO A 216 -26.13 49.65 -0.99
N PHE A 217 -26.34 49.49 0.31
CA PHE A 217 -27.01 48.32 0.89
C PHE A 217 -28.48 48.55 1.24
N CYS A 218 -28.85 49.79 1.58
CA CYS A 218 -30.20 50.13 2.04
C CYS A 218 -30.78 51.41 1.44
N THR A 219 -30.04 52.10 0.57
CA THR A 219 -30.41 53.39 -0.06
C THR A 219 -30.63 54.57 0.91
N GLY A 220 -30.41 54.37 2.21
CA GLY A 220 -30.47 55.43 3.22
C GLY A 220 -29.21 56.30 3.27
N ASP A 221 -29.23 57.33 4.12
CA ASP A 221 -28.09 58.21 4.37
C ASP A 221 -26.92 57.42 4.97
N SER A 222 -25.75 57.51 4.34
CA SER A 222 -24.53 56.82 4.76
C SER A 222 -23.55 57.70 5.55
N HIS A 223 -23.75 59.01 5.70
CA HIS A 223 -22.74 59.91 6.27
C HIS A 223 -22.31 59.52 7.69
N GLU A 224 -23.24 59.21 8.58
CA GLU A 224 -22.93 58.81 9.96
C GLU A 224 -22.30 57.41 10.07
N LYS A 225 -22.53 56.54 9.07
CA LYS A 225 -22.09 55.13 9.08
C LYS A 225 -20.97 54.84 8.09
N ALA A 226 -20.52 55.85 7.35
CA ALA A 226 -19.50 55.74 6.30
C ALA A 226 -18.24 55.03 6.82
N GLU A 227 -17.76 55.46 7.99
CA GLU A 227 -16.59 54.89 8.64
C GLU A 227 -16.84 53.45 9.10
N GLN A 228 -17.99 53.15 9.71
CA GLN A 228 -18.33 51.78 10.11
C GLN A 228 -18.42 50.83 8.91
N ILE A 229 -19.00 51.29 7.80
CA ILE A 229 -19.13 50.51 6.57
C ILE A 229 -17.75 50.22 5.97
N SER A 230 -16.88 51.24 5.86
CA SER A 230 -15.53 51.04 5.31
C SER A 230 -14.67 50.15 6.22
N LYS A 231 -14.85 50.26 7.54
CA LYS A 231 -14.10 49.51 8.54
C LYS A 231 -14.34 48.01 8.46
N VAL A 232 -15.52 47.54 8.07
CA VAL A 232 -15.76 46.09 7.85
C VAL A 232 -14.80 45.55 6.78
N SER A 233 -14.67 46.24 5.65
CA SER A 233 -13.78 45.84 4.55
C SER A 233 -12.29 45.97 4.91
N ALA A 234 -11.95 46.89 5.81
CA ALA A 234 -10.58 47.04 6.31
C ALA A 234 -10.19 45.95 7.32
N GLU A 235 -11.12 45.51 8.16
CA GLU A 235 -10.85 44.56 9.26
C GLU A 235 -10.99 43.09 8.86
N TYR A 236 -11.88 42.79 7.92
CA TYR A 236 -12.24 41.43 7.52
C TYR A 236 -11.84 41.14 6.08
N ASP A 237 -11.01 40.10 5.89
CA ASP A 237 -10.70 39.53 4.58
C ASP A 237 -11.45 38.21 4.37
N LYS A 238 -12.13 38.07 3.23
CA LYS A 238 -12.91 36.87 2.88
C LYS A 238 -12.08 35.59 2.97
N ALA A 239 -10.86 35.60 2.43
CA ALA A 239 -10.03 34.40 2.36
C ALA A 239 -9.52 34.00 3.75
N VAL A 240 -9.12 34.98 4.58
CA VAL A 240 -8.73 34.77 5.98
C VAL A 240 -9.88 34.16 6.78
N ILE A 241 -11.08 34.74 6.70
CA ILE A 241 -12.23 34.24 7.44
C ILE A 241 -12.69 32.86 6.94
N LYS A 242 -12.69 32.63 5.63
CA LYS A 242 -12.95 31.31 5.07
C LYS A 242 -11.97 30.25 5.60
N ASN A 243 -10.68 30.60 5.68
CA ASN A 243 -9.66 29.70 6.23
C ASN A 243 -9.85 29.45 7.73
N LEU A 244 -10.20 30.49 8.51
CA LEU A 244 -10.49 30.38 9.95
C LEU A 244 -11.70 29.47 10.22
N VAL A 245 -12.82 29.69 9.52
CA VAL A 245 -14.01 28.86 9.64
C VAL A 245 -13.72 27.42 9.21
N GLY A 246 -12.93 27.25 8.14
CA GLY A 246 -12.50 25.94 7.67
C GLY A 246 -11.70 25.16 8.72
N ILE A 247 -10.71 25.78 9.36
CA ILE A 247 -9.91 25.09 10.38
C ILE A 247 -10.75 24.76 11.63
N ILE A 248 -11.62 25.66 12.08
CA ILE A 248 -12.52 25.40 13.21
C ILE A 248 -13.43 24.20 12.89
N SER A 249 -14.03 24.17 11.70
CA SER A 249 -14.90 23.07 11.27
C SER A 249 -14.18 21.71 11.28
N VAL A 250 -12.95 21.66 10.78
CA VAL A 250 -12.15 20.42 10.79
C VAL A 250 -11.83 19.98 12.22
N LEU A 251 -11.48 20.92 13.09
CA LEU A 251 -11.20 20.62 14.50
C LEU A 251 -12.45 20.14 15.25
N ASP A 252 -13.62 20.68 14.95
CA ASP A 252 -14.89 20.25 15.53
C ASP A 252 -15.25 18.82 15.08
N LYS A 253 -15.11 18.52 13.77
CA LYS A 253 -15.33 17.18 13.20
C LYS A 253 -14.42 16.12 13.82
N LEU A 254 -13.18 16.49 14.14
CA LEU A 254 -12.20 15.59 14.79
C LEU A 254 -12.29 15.62 16.31
N GLY A 255 -13.14 16.47 16.88
CA GLY A 255 -13.17 16.79 18.30
C GLY A 255 -13.17 15.55 19.19
N ASP A 256 -14.10 14.63 18.95
CA ASP A 256 -14.30 13.44 19.80
C ASP A 256 -13.13 12.47 19.77
N TYR A 257 -12.26 12.58 18.77
CA TYR A 257 -11.05 11.79 18.63
C TYR A 257 -9.84 12.44 19.29
N PHE A 258 -9.90 13.70 19.70
CA PHE A 258 -8.82 14.34 20.42
C PHE A 258 -8.86 14.01 21.91
N SER A 259 -7.69 14.00 22.56
CA SER A 259 -7.61 13.99 24.01
C SER A 259 -8.18 15.30 24.59
N GLU A 260 -8.73 15.25 25.80
CA GLU A 260 -9.34 16.43 26.45
C GLU A 260 -8.36 17.61 26.54
N THR A 261 -7.09 17.31 26.85
CA THR A 261 -6.02 18.32 26.90
C THR A 261 -5.74 18.92 25.52
N ALA A 262 -5.79 18.12 24.45
CA ALA A 262 -5.62 18.61 23.10
C ALA A 262 -6.82 19.44 22.62
N ARG A 263 -8.05 18.98 22.88
CA ARG A 263 -9.28 19.76 22.58
C ARG A 263 -9.21 21.13 23.25
N SER A 264 -8.85 21.18 24.53
CA SER A 264 -8.74 22.42 25.28
C SER A 264 -7.69 23.38 24.68
N ARG A 265 -6.49 22.88 24.37
CA ARG A 265 -5.42 23.71 23.76
C ARG A 265 -5.76 24.18 22.35
N LEU A 266 -6.35 23.31 21.53
CA LEU A 266 -6.79 23.67 20.18
C LEU A 266 -7.91 24.71 20.24
N ARG A 267 -8.85 24.56 21.18
CA ARG A 267 -9.90 25.56 21.43
C ARG A 267 -9.27 26.89 21.82
N GLU A 268 -8.36 26.92 22.80
CA GLU A 268 -7.62 28.15 23.17
C GLU A 268 -7.06 28.84 21.93
N ILE A 269 -6.28 28.12 21.11
CA ILE A 269 -5.67 28.64 19.88
C ILE A 269 -6.71 29.24 18.92
N THR A 270 -7.82 28.55 18.69
CA THR A 270 -8.88 29.03 17.79
C THR A 270 -9.69 30.20 18.35
N THR A 271 -9.56 30.52 19.63
CA THR A 271 -10.30 31.60 20.30
C THR A 271 -9.43 32.80 20.67
N LEU A 272 -8.15 32.83 20.26
CA LEU A 272 -7.26 33.94 20.56
C LEU A 272 -7.77 35.25 19.96
N GLN A 273 -7.75 36.34 20.74
CA GLN A 273 -8.05 37.69 20.25
C GLN A 273 -6.97 38.20 19.30
N GLY A 274 -5.71 37.90 19.60
CA GLY A 274 -4.55 38.24 18.77
C GLY A 274 -4.05 37.07 17.93
N GLY A 275 -2.97 37.31 17.20
CA GLY A 275 -2.30 36.28 16.41
C GLY A 275 -1.62 35.18 17.22
N LEU A 276 -1.13 34.17 16.50
CA LEU A 276 -0.38 33.07 17.08
C LEU A 276 0.94 33.54 17.71
N GLN A 277 1.25 32.97 18.87
CA GLN A 277 2.56 33.08 19.52
C GLN A 277 3.38 31.84 19.22
N LYS A 278 4.70 31.90 19.44
CA LYS A 278 5.60 30.78 19.14
C LYS A 278 5.17 29.45 19.80
N ARG A 279 4.71 29.50 21.05
CA ARG A 279 4.18 28.33 21.78
C ARG A 279 2.96 27.69 21.09
N HIS A 280 2.11 28.49 20.44
CA HIS A 280 0.94 28.01 19.71
C HIS A 280 1.38 27.35 18.40
N GLU A 281 2.32 27.96 17.67
CA GLU A 281 2.90 27.39 16.46
C GLU A 281 3.59 26.04 16.73
N ASP A 282 4.41 25.95 17.79
CA ASP A 282 5.11 24.72 18.16
C ASP A 282 4.14 23.60 18.53
N TYR A 283 3.02 23.93 19.17
CA TYR A 283 1.96 22.98 19.45
C TYR A 283 1.26 22.52 18.16
N LEU A 284 0.95 23.42 17.23
CA LEU A 284 0.36 23.07 15.93
C LEU A 284 1.29 22.21 15.07
N VAL A 285 2.61 22.42 15.14
CA VAL A 285 3.61 21.51 14.52
C VAL A 285 3.46 20.11 15.11
N THR A 286 3.33 20.00 16.43
CA THR A 286 3.14 18.70 17.11
C THR A 286 1.85 18.02 16.67
N VAL A 287 0.73 18.77 16.59
CA VAL A 287 -0.56 18.28 16.09
C VAL A 287 -0.43 17.74 14.67
N LYS A 288 0.22 18.49 13.79
CA LYS A 288 0.45 18.06 12.41
C LYS A 288 1.28 16.76 12.36
N GLN A 289 2.41 16.70 13.07
CA GLN A 289 3.27 15.53 13.04
C GLN A 289 2.54 14.27 13.55
N GLN A 290 1.78 14.38 14.65
CA GLN A 290 1.01 13.25 15.17
C GLN A 290 -0.13 12.85 14.22
N THR A 291 -0.75 13.81 13.53
CA THR A 291 -1.76 13.56 12.49
C THR A 291 -1.17 12.79 11.31
N GLU A 292 0.00 13.20 10.82
CA GLU A 292 0.70 12.51 9.71
C GLU A 292 1.15 11.10 10.11
N ASN A 293 1.64 10.92 11.34
CA ASN A 293 1.99 9.60 11.87
C ASN A 293 0.76 8.68 11.95
N LEU A 294 -0.39 9.21 12.40
CA LEU A 294 -1.65 8.47 12.44
C LEU A 294 -2.12 8.07 11.03
N LEU A 295 -2.08 9.00 10.08
CA LEU A 295 -2.42 8.75 8.68
C LEU A 295 -1.53 7.68 8.05
N ALA A 296 -0.21 7.74 8.28
CA ALA A 296 0.72 6.75 7.77
C ALA A 296 0.41 5.36 8.33
N MET A 297 0.17 5.25 9.63
CA MET A 297 -0.19 3.99 10.28
C MET A 297 -1.52 3.42 9.73
N LEU A 298 -2.56 4.25 9.62
CA LEU A 298 -3.85 3.82 9.05
C LEU A 298 -3.71 3.39 7.59
N SER A 299 -2.92 4.10 6.79
CA SER A 299 -2.63 3.73 5.40
C SER A 299 -1.92 2.39 5.30
N THR A 300 -0.95 2.13 6.18
CA THR A 300 -0.29 0.82 6.22
C THR A 300 -1.27 -0.28 6.58
N LEU A 301 -2.12 -0.08 7.60
CA LEU A 301 -3.14 -1.05 7.99
C LEU A 301 -4.11 -1.39 6.85
N LYS A 302 -4.51 -0.39 6.03
CA LYS A 302 -5.36 -0.58 4.85
C LYS A 302 -4.70 -1.35 3.70
N THR A 303 -3.37 -1.29 3.61
CA THR A 303 -2.60 -1.88 2.51
C THR A 303 -1.84 -3.14 2.92
N LEU A 304 -2.00 -3.59 4.17
CA LEU A 304 -1.44 -4.82 4.72
C LEU A 304 -1.70 -6.02 3.81
N ASN A 305 -0.64 -6.75 3.49
CA ASN A 305 -0.66 -7.99 2.72
C ASN A 305 0.46 -8.92 3.23
N SER A 306 0.46 -10.18 2.80
CA SER A 306 1.50 -11.16 3.17
C SER A 306 2.90 -10.70 2.79
N PHE A 307 3.06 -10.07 1.62
CA PHE A 307 4.34 -9.51 1.17
C PHE A 307 4.90 -8.43 2.11
N THR A 308 4.07 -7.77 2.91
CA THR A 308 4.50 -6.79 3.92
C THR A 308 5.42 -7.42 4.97
N PHE A 309 5.37 -8.75 5.11
CA PHE A 309 6.16 -9.51 6.08
C PHE A 309 7.36 -10.24 5.48
N ASN A 310 7.53 -10.25 4.15
CA ASN A 310 8.59 -11.02 3.49
C ASN A 310 10.01 -10.54 3.82
N ASP A 311 10.19 -9.23 4.04
CA ASP A 311 11.49 -8.65 4.44
C ASP A 311 11.65 -8.52 5.97
N ALA A 312 10.63 -8.89 6.73
CA ALA A 312 10.66 -8.77 8.17
C ALA A 312 11.40 -9.96 8.78
N ARG A 313 12.67 -9.76 9.18
CA ARG A 313 13.44 -10.73 9.99
C ARG A 313 12.68 -11.21 11.24
N ASN A 314 11.71 -10.41 11.71
CA ASN A 314 10.84 -10.74 12.82
C ASN A 314 9.41 -10.24 12.58
N ILE A 315 8.57 -11.11 12.01
CA ILE A 315 7.15 -10.86 11.73
C ILE A 315 6.39 -10.42 13.00
N ARG A 316 6.71 -11.02 14.17
CA ARG A 316 6.10 -10.66 15.45
C ARG A 316 6.41 -9.21 15.83
N ALA A 317 7.64 -8.74 15.62
CA ALA A 317 8.02 -7.36 15.89
C ALA A 317 7.32 -6.39 14.93
N SER A 318 7.21 -6.76 13.65
CA SER A 318 6.47 -5.98 12.66
C SER A 318 4.99 -5.88 13.02
N LEU A 319 4.32 -6.99 13.32
CA LEU A 319 2.92 -6.99 13.78
C LEU A 319 2.73 -6.19 15.08
N ALA A 320 3.69 -6.28 16.02
CA ALA A 320 3.64 -5.51 17.26
C ALA A 320 3.75 -3.99 17.00
N SER A 321 4.49 -3.56 15.96
CA SER A 321 4.58 -2.14 15.57
C SER A 321 3.28 -1.58 14.99
N PHE A 322 2.42 -2.44 14.44
CA PHE A 322 1.09 -2.07 13.95
C PHE A 322 0.00 -2.16 15.03
N ARG A 323 0.35 -2.58 16.24
CA ARG A 323 -0.61 -2.75 17.33
C ARG A 323 -1.04 -1.39 17.89
N LEU A 324 -2.33 -1.12 17.77
CA LEU A 324 -3.00 -0.05 18.49
C LEU A 324 -3.35 -0.54 19.91
N ASP A 325 -2.57 -0.16 20.93
CA ASP A 325 -2.83 -0.64 22.31
C ASP A 325 -3.95 0.17 23.00
N VAL A 326 -5.07 -0.50 23.25
CA VAL A 326 -6.29 0.05 23.86
C VAL A 326 -6.17 0.25 25.39
N LYS A 327 -5.18 -0.39 26.05
CA LYS A 327 -5.11 -0.46 27.53
C LYS A 327 -4.18 0.54 28.22
N CYS A 328 -3.60 1.51 27.51
CA CYS A 328 -2.60 2.38 28.12
C CYS A 328 -3.19 3.50 29.00
N GLN A 329 -3.24 3.27 30.32
CA GLN A 329 -3.30 4.29 31.37
C GLN A 329 -1.91 4.76 31.84
N ARG A 330 -0.81 4.35 31.18
CA ARG A 330 0.55 4.81 31.51
C ARG A 330 1.03 5.82 30.49
N GLN A 331 1.40 7.00 30.98
CA GLN A 331 1.90 8.16 30.24
C GLN A 331 3.27 7.93 29.57
N ASP A 332 3.88 6.76 29.75
CA ASP A 332 5.34 6.64 29.62
C ASP A 332 5.78 5.85 28.37
N LEU A 333 4.85 5.28 27.58
CA LEU A 333 5.20 4.40 26.46
C LEU A 333 4.66 4.80 25.09
N TRP A 334 4.02 5.96 24.92
CA TRP A 334 3.72 6.47 23.58
C TRP A 334 3.57 8.00 23.50
N PRO A 335 4.66 8.79 23.34
CA PRO A 335 4.54 10.23 23.03
C PRO A 335 3.91 10.52 21.64
N PHE A 336 3.75 9.49 20.80
CA PHE A 336 3.33 9.64 19.40
C PHE A 336 1.82 9.89 19.17
N PHE A 337 0.94 9.67 20.16
CA PHE A 337 -0.51 9.90 20.04
C PHE A 337 -1.13 10.63 21.23
N ALA A 338 -0.36 11.44 21.98
CA ALA A 338 -0.91 12.22 23.10
C ALA A 338 -2.08 13.15 22.71
N ILE A 339 -2.19 13.47 21.42
CA ILE A 339 -3.23 14.33 20.85
C ILE A 339 -4.52 13.56 20.54
N PHE A 340 -4.43 12.27 20.21
CA PHE A 340 -5.58 11.47 19.80
C PHE A 340 -5.95 10.41 20.84
N ASN A 341 -7.24 10.28 21.14
CA ASN A 341 -7.78 9.21 21.95
C ASN A 341 -7.90 7.92 21.12
N VAL A 342 -6.78 7.20 21.02
CA VAL A 342 -6.65 5.96 20.25
C VAL A 342 -7.64 4.89 20.73
N ARG A 343 -7.98 4.85 22.03
CA ARG A 343 -8.98 3.93 22.57
C ARG A 343 -10.37 4.23 22.01
N TYR A 344 -10.78 5.50 22.00
CA TYR A 344 -12.07 5.91 21.42
C TYR A 344 -12.13 5.54 19.94
N LEU A 345 -11.10 5.92 19.17
CA LEU A 345 -10.96 5.58 17.75
C LEU A 345 -11.17 4.09 17.48
N ILE A 346 -10.53 3.22 18.25
CA ILE A 346 -10.68 1.76 18.08
C ILE A 346 -12.10 1.32 18.42
N THR A 347 -12.67 1.78 19.53
CA THR A 347 -14.00 1.34 19.96
C THR A 347 -15.15 1.89 19.13
N SER A 348 -15.01 3.09 18.57
CA SER A 348 -16.07 3.72 17.77
C SER A 348 -15.95 3.33 16.30
N VAL A 349 -14.73 3.26 15.77
CA VAL A 349 -14.49 3.08 14.33
C VAL A 349 -14.06 1.66 14.01
N VAL A 350 -13.07 1.08 14.70
CA VAL A 350 -12.51 -0.24 14.37
C VAL A 350 -13.19 -1.34 15.19
N ARG A 351 -14.38 -1.77 14.78
CA ARG A 351 -15.12 -2.86 15.43
C ARG A 351 -14.35 -4.19 15.30
N PHE A 352 -13.44 -4.47 16.21
CA PHE A 352 -12.79 -5.78 16.24
C PHE A 352 -13.86 -6.87 16.47
N PRO A 353 -13.92 -7.93 15.64
CA PRO A 353 -14.70 -9.11 15.98
C PRO A 353 -14.17 -9.69 17.31
N PRO A 354 -15.03 -10.30 18.14
CA PRO A 354 -14.57 -10.94 19.36
C PRO A 354 -13.51 -11.98 19.00
N PHE A 355 -12.28 -11.78 19.49
CA PHE A 355 -11.24 -12.80 19.45
C PHE A 355 -11.73 -14.00 20.25
N HIS A 356 -12.27 -15.00 19.56
CA HIS A 356 -12.46 -16.32 20.13
C HIS A 356 -11.07 -16.91 20.32
N HIS A 357 -10.58 -16.85 21.56
CA HIS A 357 -9.46 -17.69 22.00
C HIS A 357 -9.91 -19.16 21.86
N HIS A 358 -9.38 -19.83 20.85
CA HIS A 358 -9.30 -21.28 20.82
C HIS A 358 -7.85 -21.71 20.91
#